data_AF-A0A1G1D2L2-F1
#
_entry.id   AF-A0A1G1D2L2-F1
#
_cell.length_a   1.000
_cell.length_b   1.000
_cell.length_c   1.000
_cell.angle_alpha   90.00
_cell.angle_beta   90.00
_cell.angle_gamma   90.00
#
_symmetry.space_group_name_H-M   'P 1'
#
loop_
_entity.id
_entity.type
_entity.pdbx_description
1 polymer ?
#
loop_
_entity_poly.entity_id
_entity_poly.type
_entity_poly.pdbx_seq_one_letter_code
_entity_poly.pdbx_strand_id
1 'polypeptide(L)'
;MKHYLRHTCILYLASCILHLVSCGSHDPDSTGGTGDIAFKIDWQNAPTSSKSKISNPTSHIPSYAPIDCTASNVSTVNATVYSSSGSSLATGGPWNCSAHSGSITSVPAGSNRKLTVLGKDSSGNVKYMGEQTGITVEDGKTSPTVTVTATSFVPTGISASAGNGQVSISWSSVSGATSYNIYWSTTSGVTKNNGSKITGVTSPYTHTGRTNGTTYYYVVTAVNSCL
;
A
#
# COMPACT_ATOMS: atom_id res chain seq x y z
N MET A 1 -39.42 -40.45 37.90
CA MET A 1 -40.53 -40.82 37.01
C MET A 1 -40.29 -40.18 35.65
N LYS A 2 -40.12 -41.00 34.61
CA LYS A 2 -40.01 -40.58 33.21
C LYS A 2 -41.42 -40.27 32.70
N HIS A 3 -41.62 -39.12 32.08
CA HIS A 3 -42.74 -38.89 31.17
C HIS A 3 -42.20 -38.41 29.84
N TYR A 4 -42.38 -39.24 28.81
CA TYR A 4 -42.25 -38.89 27.41
C TYR A 4 -43.61 -38.39 26.94
N LEU A 5 -43.69 -37.20 26.34
CA LEU A 5 -44.75 -36.85 25.39
C LEU A 5 -44.09 -36.39 24.09
N ARG A 6 -44.21 -37.23 23.05
CA ARG A 6 -43.97 -36.83 21.66
C ARG A 6 -45.15 -35.97 21.23
N HIS A 7 -44.90 -34.75 20.77
CA HIS A 7 -45.84 -34.05 19.87
C HIS A 7 -45.07 -33.47 18.69
N THR A 8 -45.43 -34.00 17.53
CA THR A 8 -45.15 -33.56 16.17
C THR A 8 -45.39 -32.06 16.05
N CYS A 9 -44.41 -31.29 15.58
CA CYS A 9 -44.65 -29.91 15.15
C CYS A 9 -44.23 -29.74 13.69
N ILE A 10 -45.21 -29.25 12.96
CA ILE A 10 -45.34 -29.13 11.53
C ILE A 10 -44.32 -28.13 10.98
N LEU A 11 -43.67 -28.50 9.88
CA LEU A 11 -42.75 -27.66 9.12
C LEU A 11 -43.55 -26.51 8.47
N TYR A 12 -43.69 -25.38 9.17
CA TYR A 12 -44.12 -24.14 8.53
C TYR A 12 -42.92 -23.51 7.85
N LEU A 13 -42.86 -23.62 6.52
CA LEU A 13 -42.06 -22.76 5.65
C LEU A 13 -42.58 -21.32 5.76
N ALA A 14 -42.15 -20.63 6.82
CA ALA A 14 -42.28 -19.18 6.90
C ALA A 14 -41.06 -18.57 6.19
N SER A 15 -41.34 -17.97 5.04
CA SER A 15 -40.43 -17.14 4.27
C SER A 15 -39.81 -16.07 5.19
N CYS A 16 -38.63 -16.36 5.72
CA CYS A 16 -37.84 -15.39 6.45
C CYS A 16 -37.24 -14.46 5.41
N ILE A 17 -37.94 -13.35 5.16
CA ILE A 17 -37.37 -12.17 4.50
C ILE A 17 -36.18 -11.78 5.36
N LEU A 18 -35.00 -12.23 4.94
CA LEU A 18 -33.72 -11.78 5.42
C LEU A 18 -33.60 -10.32 4.99
N HIS A 19 -34.13 -9.41 5.79
CA HIS A 19 -33.56 -8.08 5.83
C HIS A 19 -32.12 -8.27 6.27
N LEU A 20 -31.23 -8.32 5.28
CA LEU A 20 -29.83 -8.00 5.44
C LEU A 20 -29.77 -6.58 5.98
N VAL A 21 -29.95 -6.43 7.29
CA VAL A 21 -29.32 -5.32 7.99
C VAL A 21 -27.85 -5.58 7.77
N SER A 22 -27.29 -4.86 6.79
CA SER A 22 -25.86 -4.77 6.59
C SER A 22 -25.25 -4.57 7.96
N CYS A 23 -24.50 -5.57 8.44
CA CYS A 23 -23.57 -5.36 9.53
C CYS A 23 -22.48 -4.48 8.92
N GLY A 24 -22.79 -3.19 8.77
CA GLY A 24 -21.80 -2.19 8.46
C GLY A 24 -20.79 -2.28 9.58
N SER A 25 -19.56 -2.59 9.24
CA SER A 25 -18.44 -2.53 10.17
C SER A 25 -18.42 -1.13 10.76
N HIS A 26 -19.03 -0.97 11.93
CA HIS A 26 -19.01 0.28 12.65
C HIS A 26 -17.56 0.50 13.07
N ASP A 27 -16.93 1.45 12.39
CA ASP A 27 -15.61 1.91 12.76
C ASP A 27 -15.70 2.51 14.17
N PRO A 28 -15.00 1.94 15.16
CA PRO A 28 -15.14 2.35 16.56
C PRO A 28 -14.72 3.81 16.80
N ASP A 29 -14.04 4.44 15.82
CA ASP A 29 -13.61 5.84 15.88
C ASP A 29 -14.55 6.80 15.11
N SER A 30 -15.67 6.32 14.55
CA SER A 30 -16.57 7.16 13.74
C SER A 30 -17.51 8.01 14.59
N THR A 31 -17.51 9.32 14.36
CA THR A 31 -18.41 10.28 15.03
C THR A 31 -19.66 10.63 14.22
N GLY A 32 -19.84 10.00 13.04
CA GLY A 32 -20.83 10.37 12.04
C GLY A 32 -20.33 11.50 11.13
N GLY A 33 -20.78 11.51 9.87
CA GLY A 33 -20.44 12.56 8.89
C GLY A 33 -19.13 12.33 8.12
N THR A 34 -18.73 13.33 7.33
CA THR A 34 -17.55 13.25 6.46
C THR A 34 -16.81 14.59 6.38
N GLY A 35 -15.50 14.55 6.23
CA GLY A 35 -14.65 15.72 5.99
C GLY A 35 -13.61 15.45 4.89
N ASP A 36 -12.66 16.36 4.75
CA ASP A 36 -11.59 16.27 3.74
C ASP A 36 -10.22 16.14 4.40
N ILE A 37 -9.27 15.50 3.71
CA ILE A 37 -7.85 15.47 4.06
C ILE A 37 -7.05 16.07 2.91
N ALA A 38 -6.31 17.14 3.17
CA ALA A 38 -5.29 17.66 2.28
C ALA A 38 -3.90 17.18 2.73
N PHE A 39 -3.01 16.89 1.79
CA PHE A 39 -1.65 16.45 2.10
C PHE A 39 -0.60 16.98 1.13
N LYS A 40 0.64 17.10 1.63
CA LYS A 40 1.87 17.31 0.85
C LYS A 40 2.74 16.07 0.95
N ILE A 41 3.56 15.81 -0.07
CA ILE A 41 4.40 14.60 -0.14
C ILE A 41 5.86 14.99 -0.05
N ASP A 42 6.57 14.60 0.99
CA ASP A 42 8.02 14.75 1.08
C ASP A 42 8.70 13.50 0.50
N TRP A 43 9.30 13.61 -0.68
CA TRP A 43 9.93 12.49 -1.39
C TRP A 43 11.38 12.31 -0.94
N GLN A 44 11.62 11.35 -0.04
CA GLN A 44 12.96 11.13 0.50
C GLN A 44 13.82 10.27 -0.41
N ASN A 45 15.07 10.72 -0.58
CA ASN A 45 16.10 10.08 -1.42
C ASN A 45 15.68 9.88 -2.89
N ALA A 46 14.63 10.59 -3.32
CA ALA A 46 14.21 10.57 -4.71
C ALA A 46 15.14 11.45 -5.56
N PRO A 47 15.45 11.05 -6.80
CA PRO A 47 16.12 11.92 -7.76
C PRO A 47 15.39 13.27 -7.86
N THR A 48 16.06 14.35 -7.49
CA THR A 48 15.53 15.71 -7.64
C THR A 48 15.88 16.25 -9.01
N SER A 49 14.99 17.06 -9.60
CA SER A 49 15.32 17.74 -10.86
C SER A 49 16.53 18.67 -10.67
N SER A 50 17.59 18.48 -11.45
CA SER A 50 18.87 19.20 -11.34
C SER A 50 18.80 20.70 -11.72
N LYS A 51 17.60 21.31 -11.79
CA LYS A 51 17.37 22.67 -12.33
C LYS A 51 16.95 23.74 -11.33
N SER A 52 16.88 23.48 -10.02
CA SER A 52 16.76 24.58 -9.03
C SER A 52 18.11 24.89 -8.40
N LYS A 53 18.93 25.70 -9.09
CA LYS A 53 19.91 26.53 -8.40
C LYS A 53 19.12 27.52 -7.54
N ILE A 54 19.05 27.29 -6.23
CA ILE A 54 18.56 28.28 -5.28
C ILE A 54 19.61 29.39 -5.20
N SER A 55 19.38 30.49 -5.90
CA SER A 55 20.18 31.71 -5.78
C SER A 55 19.53 32.67 -4.77
N ASN A 56 19.47 32.31 -3.49
CA ASN A 56 19.42 33.29 -2.39
C ASN A 56 19.66 32.62 -1.01
N PRO A 57 20.71 32.96 -0.24
CA PRO A 57 21.06 32.27 1.00
C PRO A 57 20.33 32.75 2.27
N THR A 58 19.22 33.49 2.18
CA THR A 58 18.51 34.01 3.38
C THR A 58 17.01 33.79 3.32
N SER A 59 16.58 32.53 3.49
CA SER A 59 15.28 32.19 4.06
C SER A 59 15.26 30.71 4.41
N HIS A 60 14.94 30.35 5.65
CA HIS A 60 14.65 28.97 6.06
C HIS A 60 13.33 28.51 5.41
N ILE A 61 13.37 28.26 4.10
CA ILE A 61 12.32 27.56 3.38
C ILE A 61 12.70 26.08 3.48
N PRO A 62 11.86 25.19 4.04
CA PRO A 62 12.13 23.76 3.95
C PRO A 62 12.28 23.40 2.47
N SER A 63 13.47 22.92 2.10
CA SER A 63 13.87 22.65 0.72
C SER A 63 13.02 21.52 0.14
N TYR A 64 11.83 21.89 -0.33
CA TYR A 64 10.93 21.04 -1.07
C TYR A 64 11.40 21.00 -2.53
N ALA A 65 12.56 20.41 -2.77
CA ALA A 65 13.06 20.25 -4.13
C ALA A 65 12.08 19.31 -4.87
N PRO A 66 11.50 19.73 -6.01
CA PRO A 66 10.55 18.87 -6.71
C PRO A 66 11.24 17.59 -7.20
N ILE A 67 10.67 16.42 -6.86
CA ILE A 67 11.05 15.11 -7.40
C ILE A 67 11.02 15.20 -8.92
N ASP A 68 12.05 14.67 -9.56
CA ASP A 68 11.97 14.40 -10.98
C ASP A 68 11.18 13.10 -11.17
N CYS A 69 9.89 13.25 -11.48
CA CYS A 69 8.98 12.15 -11.71
C CYS A 69 9.45 11.23 -12.85
N THR A 70 10.17 11.78 -13.85
CA THR A 70 10.73 11.00 -14.96
C THR A 70 11.90 10.16 -14.47
N ALA A 71 12.86 10.78 -13.78
CA ALA A 71 14.03 10.08 -13.24
C ALA A 71 13.64 9.03 -12.17
N SER A 72 12.56 9.31 -11.43
CA SER A 72 12.02 8.40 -10.41
C SER A 72 11.11 7.31 -10.97
N ASN A 73 10.78 7.40 -12.27
CA ASN A 73 9.82 6.54 -12.95
C ASN A 73 8.46 6.46 -12.23
N VAL A 74 7.98 7.61 -11.73
CA VAL A 74 6.67 7.76 -11.09
C VAL A 74 5.76 8.54 -12.02
N SER A 75 4.66 7.93 -12.45
CA SER A 75 3.67 8.53 -13.34
C SER A 75 2.46 9.07 -12.58
N THR A 76 1.99 8.37 -11.56
CA THR A 76 0.79 8.74 -10.80
C THR A 76 1.00 8.63 -9.30
N VAL A 77 0.23 9.42 -8.56
CA VAL A 77 0.11 9.32 -7.11
C VAL A 77 -1.33 8.99 -6.75
N ASN A 78 -1.52 7.98 -5.91
CA ASN A 78 -2.80 7.65 -5.31
C ASN A 78 -2.65 7.67 -3.79
N ALA A 79 -3.74 7.96 -3.09
CA ALA A 79 -3.74 7.94 -1.64
C ALA A 79 -5.01 7.28 -1.12
N THR A 80 -4.88 6.54 -0.02
CA THR A 80 -6.00 5.85 0.63
C THR A 80 -5.97 6.13 2.12
N VAL A 81 -7.14 6.45 2.67
CA VAL A 81 -7.37 6.63 4.10
C VAL A 81 -7.93 5.33 4.66
N TYR A 82 -7.35 4.88 5.77
CA TYR A 82 -7.76 3.72 6.52
C TYR A 82 -8.21 4.13 7.91
N SER A 83 -9.16 3.35 8.44
CA SER A 83 -9.52 3.33 9.85
C SER A 83 -8.37 2.83 10.72
N SER A 84 -8.50 2.98 12.04
CA SER A 84 -7.54 2.42 13.00
C SER A 84 -7.47 0.88 12.94
N SER A 85 -8.57 0.22 12.55
CA SER A 85 -8.64 -1.22 12.31
C SER A 85 -8.08 -1.67 10.96
N GLY A 86 -7.64 -0.72 10.11
CA GLY A 86 -7.05 -1.03 8.80
C GLY A 86 -8.05 -1.19 7.65
N SER A 87 -9.34 -0.96 7.87
CA SER A 87 -10.35 -0.94 6.80
C SER A 87 -10.22 0.33 5.97
N SER A 88 -10.22 0.21 4.64
CA SER A 88 -10.20 1.35 3.72
C SER A 88 -11.50 2.17 3.85
N LEU A 89 -11.34 3.48 3.94
CA LEU A 89 -12.44 4.44 4.14
C LEU A 89 -12.67 5.31 2.92
N ALA A 90 -11.61 5.83 2.30
CA ALA A 90 -11.67 6.70 1.14
C ALA A 90 -10.38 6.65 0.34
N THR A 91 -10.46 6.78 -0.98
CA THR A 91 -9.31 6.82 -1.89
C THR A 91 -9.38 8.08 -2.75
N GLY A 92 -8.23 8.69 -3.05
CA GLY A 92 -8.12 9.79 -4.00
C GLY A 92 -7.02 9.58 -5.05
N GLY A 93 -7.02 10.48 -6.03
CA GLY A 93 -6.14 10.44 -7.20
C GLY A 93 -6.78 9.70 -8.38
N PRO A 94 -6.01 9.37 -9.43
CA PRO A 94 -4.57 9.62 -9.55
C PRO A 94 -4.24 11.09 -9.74
N TRP A 95 -3.30 11.62 -8.95
CA TRP A 95 -2.69 12.91 -9.20
C TRP A 95 -1.41 12.74 -10.02
N ASN A 96 -1.04 13.78 -10.77
CA ASN A 96 0.28 13.83 -11.38
C ASN A 96 1.34 13.86 -10.26
N CYS A 97 2.41 13.08 -10.39
CA CYS A 97 3.54 13.10 -9.46
C CYS A 97 4.07 14.53 -9.23
N SER A 98 4.08 15.38 -10.26
CA SER A 98 4.50 16.79 -10.19
C SER A 98 3.56 17.69 -9.38
N ALA A 99 2.37 17.22 -8.99
CA ALA A 99 1.46 17.96 -8.12
C ALA A 99 1.91 17.97 -6.66
N HIS A 100 2.75 17.01 -6.24
CA HIS A 100 3.42 17.05 -4.94
C HIS A 100 2.49 17.05 -3.70
N SER A 101 1.20 16.90 -3.95
CA SER A 101 0.13 17.11 -2.99
C SER A 101 -1.15 16.51 -3.56
N GLY A 102 -2.16 16.36 -2.71
CA GLY A 102 -3.48 15.90 -3.09
C GLY A 102 -4.49 16.17 -1.98
N SER A 103 -5.76 15.95 -2.31
CA SER A 103 -6.86 16.04 -1.35
C SER A 103 -7.84 14.88 -1.53
N ILE A 104 -8.20 14.22 -0.43
CA ILE A 104 -9.24 13.19 -0.41
C ILE A 104 -10.46 13.81 0.24
N THR A 105 -11.58 13.80 -0.47
CA THR A 105 -12.85 14.33 0.04
C THR A 105 -13.77 13.23 0.52
N SER A 106 -14.82 13.60 1.26
CA SER A 106 -15.82 12.66 1.78
C SER A 106 -15.23 11.53 2.63
N VAL A 107 -14.14 11.82 3.35
CA VAL A 107 -13.51 10.90 4.29
C VAL A 107 -14.39 10.79 5.54
N PRO A 108 -14.82 9.59 5.96
CA PRO A 108 -15.56 9.42 7.21
C PRO A 108 -14.88 10.09 8.40
N ALA A 109 -15.63 10.95 9.10
CA ALA A 109 -15.14 11.64 10.28
C ALA A 109 -14.71 10.63 11.36
N GLY A 110 -13.70 11.00 12.14
CA GLY A 110 -13.12 10.17 13.19
C GLY A 110 -11.65 10.44 13.45
N SER A 111 -11.14 9.87 14.53
CA SER A 111 -9.74 10.00 14.94
C SER A 111 -8.89 8.82 14.48
N ASN A 112 -7.58 8.91 14.68
CA ASN A 112 -6.62 7.83 14.40
C ASN A 112 -6.65 7.28 12.96
N ARG A 113 -7.01 8.12 11.99
CA ARG A 113 -6.97 7.75 10.58
C ARG A 113 -5.51 7.56 10.14
N LYS A 114 -5.30 6.56 9.29
CA LYS A 114 -4.03 6.35 8.59
C LYS A 114 -4.18 6.73 7.13
N LEU A 115 -3.29 7.59 6.63
CA LEU A 115 -3.17 7.93 5.21
C LEU A 115 -1.97 7.20 4.62
N THR A 116 -2.19 6.42 3.57
CA THR A 116 -1.11 5.84 2.76
C THR A 116 -1.08 6.53 1.40
N VAL A 117 0.10 6.97 0.98
CA VAL A 117 0.36 7.60 -0.32
C VAL A 117 1.27 6.70 -1.15
N LEU A 118 0.91 6.46 -2.40
CA LEU A 118 1.61 5.56 -3.33
C LEU A 118 2.00 6.30 -4.60
N GLY A 119 3.29 6.38 -4.87
CA GLY A 119 3.82 6.76 -6.18
C GLY A 119 3.95 5.52 -7.06
N LYS A 120 3.26 5.49 -8.21
CA LYS A 120 3.21 4.34 -9.14
C LYS A 120 3.83 4.68 -10.48
N ASP A 121 4.47 3.69 -11.11
CA ASP A 121 4.87 3.78 -12.52
C ASP A 121 3.67 3.63 -13.47
N SER A 122 3.89 3.82 -14.77
CA SER A 122 2.87 3.70 -15.82
C SER A 122 2.24 2.31 -15.92
N SER A 123 2.88 1.28 -15.36
CA SER A 123 2.36 -0.09 -15.28
C SER A 123 1.62 -0.37 -13.97
N GLY A 124 1.43 0.65 -13.12
CA GLY A 124 0.73 0.56 -11.84
C GLY A 124 1.59 0.00 -10.70
N ASN A 125 2.89 -0.22 -10.89
CA ASN A 125 3.76 -0.72 -9.83
C ASN A 125 4.11 0.40 -8.85
N VAL A 126 3.96 0.12 -7.56
CA VAL A 126 4.42 1.03 -6.49
C VAL A 126 5.95 1.16 -6.56
N LYS A 127 6.42 2.40 -6.68
CA LYS A 127 7.83 2.81 -6.62
C LYS A 127 8.18 3.47 -5.30
N TYR A 128 7.24 4.23 -4.76
CA TYR A 128 7.39 4.93 -3.48
C TYR A 128 6.13 4.74 -2.67
N MET A 129 6.31 4.68 -1.36
CA MET A 129 5.23 4.60 -0.40
C MET A 129 5.54 5.54 0.77
N GLY A 130 4.50 6.22 1.24
CA GLY A 130 4.52 6.98 2.48
C GLY A 130 3.29 6.68 3.31
N GLU A 131 3.43 6.74 4.63
CA GLU A 131 2.33 6.56 5.58
C GLU A 131 2.33 7.71 6.59
N GLN A 132 1.14 8.17 6.94
CA GLN A 132 0.92 9.11 8.04
C GLN A 132 -0.22 8.61 8.92
N THR A 133 -0.04 8.67 10.24
CA THR A 133 -1.01 8.15 11.22
C THR A 133 -1.48 9.25 12.16
N GLY A 134 -2.51 8.97 12.97
CA GLY A 134 -3.01 9.93 13.97
C GLY A 134 -3.79 11.10 13.36
N ILE A 135 -4.24 10.97 12.11
CA ILE A 135 -5.03 12.02 11.45
C ILE A 135 -6.44 12.01 12.04
N THR A 136 -6.96 13.19 12.40
CA THR A 136 -8.35 13.36 12.81
C THR A 136 -9.10 14.08 11.70
N VAL A 137 -10.24 13.53 11.31
CA VAL A 137 -11.16 14.09 10.33
C VAL A 137 -12.39 14.56 11.07
N GLU A 138 -12.69 15.85 10.98
CA GLU A 138 -13.86 16.46 11.59
C GLU A 138 -14.99 16.58 10.56
N ASP A 139 -16.23 16.36 11.01
CA ASP A 139 -17.40 16.44 10.14
C ASP A 139 -17.57 17.83 9.52
N GLY A 140 -17.78 17.87 8.20
CA GLY A 140 -17.96 19.08 7.42
C GLY A 140 -16.73 19.98 7.30
N LYS A 141 -15.55 19.53 7.73
CA LYS A 141 -14.31 20.32 7.72
C LYS A 141 -13.22 19.74 6.85
N THR A 142 -12.37 20.63 6.35
CA THR A 142 -11.08 20.26 5.76
C THR A 142 -10.04 20.14 6.88
N SER A 143 -9.46 18.96 7.03
CA SER A 143 -8.37 18.70 7.97
C SER A 143 -7.14 19.55 7.62
N PRO A 144 -6.28 19.91 8.61
CA PRO A 144 -5.04 20.61 8.31
C PRO A 144 -4.20 19.83 7.29
N THR A 145 -3.43 20.55 6.48
CA THR A 145 -2.53 19.91 5.51
C THR A 145 -1.48 19.10 6.23
N VAL A 146 -1.50 17.78 6.04
CA VAL A 146 -0.48 16.87 6.60
C VAL A 146 0.67 16.66 5.61
N THR A 147 1.89 16.52 6.11
CA THR A 147 3.03 16.09 5.28
C THR A 147 3.19 14.59 5.41
N VAL A 148 3.28 13.89 4.26
CA VAL A 148 3.53 12.46 4.18
C VAL A 148 4.93 12.25 3.61
N THR A 149 5.81 11.62 4.38
CA THR A 149 7.14 11.25 3.89
C THR A 149 7.03 9.96 3.07
N ALA A 150 7.41 10.01 1.80
CA ALA A 150 7.42 8.88 0.89
C ALA A 150 8.85 8.44 0.57
N THR A 151 9.14 7.16 0.77
CA THR A 151 10.44 6.54 0.48
C THR A 151 10.33 5.47 -0.60
N SER A 152 11.45 5.11 -1.22
CA SER A 152 11.49 4.01 -2.21
C SER A 152 10.93 2.73 -1.62
N PHE A 153 9.97 2.13 -2.34
CA PHE A 153 9.31 0.88 -1.99
C PHE A 153 9.78 -0.29 -2.87
N VAL A 154 10.87 -0.10 -3.61
CA VAL A 154 11.46 -1.12 -4.48
C VAL A 154 12.62 -1.79 -3.73
N PRO A 155 12.61 -3.12 -3.54
CA PRO A 155 13.75 -3.84 -2.98
C PRO A 155 15.03 -3.60 -3.80
N THR A 156 16.12 -3.30 -3.11
CA THR A 156 17.46 -3.11 -3.70
C THR A 156 18.43 -4.15 -3.16
N GLY A 157 19.66 -4.18 -3.70
CA GLY A 157 20.68 -5.13 -3.26
C GLY A 157 20.30 -6.60 -3.53
N ILE A 158 19.48 -6.84 -4.56
CA ILE A 158 19.05 -8.19 -4.92
C ILE A 158 20.28 -9.00 -5.35
N SER A 159 20.53 -10.12 -4.67
CA SER A 159 21.56 -11.09 -5.03
C SER A 159 20.96 -12.49 -5.07
N ALA A 160 21.47 -13.31 -5.99
CA ALA A 160 21.08 -14.71 -6.12
C ALA A 160 22.33 -15.58 -6.24
N SER A 161 22.40 -16.64 -5.45
CA SER A 161 23.50 -17.60 -5.45
C SER A 161 22.97 -19.01 -5.70
N ALA A 162 23.56 -19.71 -6.66
CA ALA A 162 23.19 -21.07 -7.00
C ALA A 162 23.70 -22.06 -5.94
N GLY A 163 22.89 -23.04 -5.60
CA GLY A 163 23.27 -24.21 -4.81
C GLY A 163 22.82 -25.49 -5.51
N ASN A 164 23.13 -26.65 -4.90
CA ASN A 164 22.67 -27.93 -5.44
C ASN A 164 21.16 -28.07 -5.26
N GLY A 165 20.40 -28.06 -6.36
CA GLY A 165 18.95 -28.19 -6.32
C GLY A 165 18.19 -26.94 -5.89
N GLN A 166 18.86 -25.78 -5.77
CA GLN A 166 18.26 -24.57 -5.19
C GLN A 166 18.94 -23.27 -5.64
N VAL A 167 18.27 -22.15 -5.39
CA VAL A 167 18.84 -20.80 -5.50
C VAL A 167 18.54 -20.03 -4.21
N SER A 168 19.57 -19.48 -3.56
CA SER A 168 19.43 -18.59 -2.41
C SER A 168 19.35 -17.15 -2.89
N ILE A 169 18.29 -16.43 -2.53
CA ILE A 169 17.98 -15.08 -2.98
C ILE A 169 17.95 -14.17 -1.76
N SER A 170 18.63 -13.02 -1.82
CA SER A 170 18.59 -12.03 -0.75
C SER A 170 18.45 -10.61 -1.31
N TRP A 171 17.92 -9.72 -0.50
CA TRP A 171 17.69 -8.31 -0.81
C TRP A 171 17.66 -7.48 0.49
N SER A 172 17.84 -6.18 0.35
CA SER A 172 17.73 -5.22 1.46
C SER A 172 16.28 -5.04 1.91
N SER A 173 16.07 -4.90 3.22
CA SER A 173 14.75 -4.61 3.78
C SER A 173 14.22 -3.25 3.30
N VAL A 174 12.94 -3.21 2.93
CA VAL A 174 12.23 -1.99 2.53
C VAL A 174 11.39 -1.50 3.69
N SER A 175 11.51 -0.21 4.03
CA SER A 175 10.70 0.41 5.09
C SER A 175 9.21 0.35 4.74
N GLY A 176 8.38 0.00 5.73
CA GLY A 176 6.94 -0.21 5.54
C GLY A 176 6.56 -1.52 4.84
N ALA A 177 7.51 -2.36 4.40
CA ALA A 177 7.18 -3.67 3.87
C ALA A 177 6.87 -4.66 4.99
N THR A 178 5.73 -5.34 4.90
CA THR A 178 5.32 -6.41 5.82
C THR A 178 5.71 -7.79 5.31
N SER A 179 5.89 -7.95 4.00
CA SER A 179 6.41 -9.17 3.36
C SER A 179 6.91 -8.86 1.95
N TYR A 180 7.34 -9.88 1.22
CA TYR A 180 7.78 -9.76 -0.17
C TYR A 180 7.13 -10.82 -1.05
N ASN A 181 7.04 -10.53 -2.35
CA ASN A 181 6.80 -11.52 -3.38
C ASN A 181 8.07 -11.71 -4.21
N ILE A 182 8.30 -12.93 -4.67
CA ILE A 182 9.30 -13.26 -5.69
C ILE A 182 8.56 -13.73 -6.94
N TYR A 183 8.92 -13.16 -8.08
CA TYR A 183 8.49 -13.60 -9.40
C TYR A 183 9.69 -14.21 -10.10
N TRP A 184 9.53 -15.40 -10.65
CA TRP A 184 10.65 -16.12 -11.27
C TRP A 184 10.27 -16.79 -12.59
N SER A 185 11.27 -17.01 -13.43
CA SER A 185 11.15 -17.73 -14.70
C SER A 185 12.49 -18.30 -15.13
N THR A 186 12.49 -19.29 -16.02
CA THR A 186 13.69 -19.72 -16.76
C THR A 186 13.92 -18.90 -18.03
N THR A 187 12.97 -18.04 -18.40
CA THR A 187 13.09 -17.09 -19.51
C THR A 187 13.47 -15.72 -18.97
N SER A 188 14.36 -15.03 -19.68
CA SER A 188 14.76 -13.66 -19.35
C SER A 188 13.59 -12.68 -19.45
N GLY A 189 13.71 -11.51 -18.81
CA GLY A 189 12.65 -10.50 -18.82
C GLY A 189 11.47 -10.85 -17.93
N VAL A 190 11.72 -11.55 -16.81
CA VAL A 190 10.68 -11.80 -15.81
C VAL A 190 10.15 -10.47 -15.24
N THR A 191 8.84 -10.40 -15.08
CA THR A 191 8.08 -9.29 -14.54
C THR A 191 7.03 -9.85 -13.58
N LYS A 192 6.29 -8.96 -12.91
CA LYS A 192 5.16 -9.37 -12.06
C LYS A 192 4.04 -10.07 -12.84
N ASN A 193 3.96 -9.83 -14.16
CA ASN A 193 2.85 -10.28 -15.00
C ASN A 193 3.12 -11.60 -15.72
N ASN A 194 4.40 -11.95 -15.93
CA ASN A 194 4.80 -13.16 -16.67
C ASN A 194 5.56 -14.18 -15.83
N GLY A 195 5.94 -13.84 -14.59
CA GLY A 195 6.70 -14.71 -13.70
C GLY A 195 5.80 -15.59 -12.83
N SER A 196 6.31 -16.76 -12.47
CA SER A 196 5.73 -17.60 -11.42
C SER A 196 5.90 -16.90 -10.07
N LYS A 197 4.79 -16.67 -9.35
CA LYS A 197 4.76 -15.89 -8.11
C LYS A 197 4.91 -16.79 -6.87
N ILE A 198 5.78 -16.39 -5.97
CA ILE A 198 5.92 -16.91 -4.60
C ILE A 198 5.59 -15.75 -3.66
N THR A 199 4.72 -15.97 -2.69
CA THR A 199 4.14 -14.90 -1.85
C THR A 199 4.55 -15.00 -0.40
N GLY A 200 4.58 -13.86 0.29
CA GLY A 200 4.72 -13.80 1.75
C GLY A 200 6.10 -14.23 2.25
N VAL A 201 7.14 -14.03 1.45
CA VAL A 201 8.51 -14.45 1.81
C VAL A 201 9.28 -13.34 2.51
N THR A 202 10.38 -13.72 3.16
CA THR A 202 11.34 -12.83 3.81
C THR A 202 12.74 -13.00 3.21
N SER A 203 13.61 -12.00 3.40
CA SER A 203 15.02 -12.06 3.00
C SER A 203 15.87 -12.65 4.14
N PRO A 204 16.80 -13.60 3.88
CA PRO A 204 16.99 -14.31 2.62
C PRO A 204 15.91 -15.39 2.41
N TYR A 205 15.70 -15.77 1.15
CA TYR A 205 14.79 -16.84 0.73
C TYR A 205 15.52 -17.92 -0.06
N THR A 206 15.30 -19.19 0.27
CA THR A 206 15.85 -20.34 -0.48
C THR A 206 14.77 -20.93 -1.39
N HIS A 207 14.94 -20.75 -2.69
CA HIS A 207 14.08 -21.34 -3.70
C HIS A 207 14.57 -22.74 -4.08
N THR A 208 13.95 -23.76 -3.48
CA THR A 208 14.32 -25.19 -3.64
C THR A 208 13.70 -25.82 -4.89
N GLY A 209 14.10 -27.06 -5.19
CA GLY A 209 13.58 -27.83 -6.31
C GLY A 209 13.94 -27.23 -7.68
N ARG A 210 15.10 -26.59 -7.78
CA ARG A 210 15.65 -26.03 -9.02
C ARG A 210 16.56 -27.05 -9.69
N THR A 211 16.58 -27.07 -11.01
CA THR A 211 17.46 -27.96 -11.77
C THR A 211 18.85 -27.34 -11.89
N ASN A 212 19.88 -28.11 -11.56
CA ASN A 212 21.26 -27.68 -11.70
C ASN A 212 21.60 -27.34 -13.16
N GLY A 213 22.43 -26.32 -13.37
CA GLY A 213 22.82 -25.86 -14.71
C GLY A 213 21.73 -25.08 -15.46
N THR A 214 20.54 -24.90 -14.89
CA THR A 214 19.47 -24.07 -15.48
C THR A 214 19.56 -22.64 -14.97
N THR A 215 19.48 -21.66 -15.89
CA THR A 215 19.42 -20.24 -15.52
C THR A 215 18.03 -19.86 -15.06
N TYR A 216 17.93 -19.14 -13.94
CA TYR A 216 16.69 -18.62 -13.40
C TYR A 216 16.78 -17.11 -13.21
N TYR A 217 15.72 -16.41 -13.58
CA TYR A 217 15.57 -14.97 -13.45
C TYR A 217 14.58 -14.66 -12.33
N TYR A 218 14.84 -13.61 -11.57
CA TYR A 218 14.06 -13.23 -10.39
C TYR A 218 13.74 -11.74 -10.36
N VAL A 219 12.52 -11.41 -9.95
CA VAL A 219 12.09 -10.06 -9.56
C VAL A 219 11.51 -10.13 -8.16
N VAL A 220 11.93 -9.23 -7.28
CA VAL A 220 11.43 -9.14 -5.90
C VAL A 220 10.60 -7.87 -5.74
N THR A 221 9.48 -7.96 -5.04
CA THR A 221 8.61 -6.82 -4.77
C THR A 221 8.24 -6.76 -3.30
N ALA A 222 8.33 -5.59 -2.68
CA ALA A 222 7.80 -5.38 -1.35
C ALA A 222 6.26 -5.42 -1.36
N VAL A 223 5.70 -5.84 -0.24
CA VAL A 223 4.26 -5.87 0.07
C VAL A 223 4.07 -5.14 1.38
N ASN A 224 3.04 -4.31 1.46
CA ASN A 224 2.57 -3.71 2.69
C ASN A 224 1.17 -4.27 2.98
N SER A 225 0.78 -4.38 4.24
CA SER A 225 -0.53 -4.94 4.64
C SER A 225 -1.73 -4.12 4.16
N CYS A 226 -1.51 -2.89 3.69
CA CYS A 226 -2.53 -1.99 3.15
C CYS A 226 -2.45 -1.84 1.62
N LEU A 227 -1.76 -2.75 0.92
CA LEU A 227 -1.70 -2.87 -0.55
C LEU A 227 -2.40 -4.15 -1.02
#